data_AF-W2K1C9-F1
#
_entry.id   AF-W2K1C9-F1
#
_cell.length_a   1.000
_cell.length_b   1.000
_cell.length_c   1.000
_cell.angle_alpha   90.00
_cell.angle_beta   90.00
_cell.angle_gamma   90.00
#
_symmetry.space_group_name_H-M   'P 1'
#
loop_
_entity.id
_entity.type
_entity.pdbx_description
1 polymer ?
#
loop_
_entity_poly.entity_id
_entity_poly.type
_entity_poly.pdbx_seq_one_letter_code
_entity_poly.pdbx_strand_id
1 'polypeptide(L)'
;TATIELIWAQAKKSIAKAPASNAVDLNIKVAESFEKVRSKHWVDVYRSVQKVENTYFTKIEECDLGSNSDYDTAIKEEEEEKGALDVDSEDWDE
;
A
#
# COMPACT_ATOMS: atom_id res chain seq x y z
N THR A 1 -3.59 -3.21 -1.35
CA THR A 1 -4.67 -2.22 -1.08
C THR A 1 -5.87 -2.95 -0.54
N ALA A 2 -6.36 -2.57 0.64
CA ALA A 2 -7.52 -3.21 1.26
C ALA A 2 -8.83 -2.73 0.62
N THR A 3 -9.86 -3.58 0.58
CA THR A 3 -11.18 -3.27 -0.01
C THR A 3 -11.81 -2.01 0.60
N ILE A 4 -11.62 -1.79 1.91
CA ILE A 4 -12.09 -0.59 2.61
C ILE A 4 -11.45 0.70 2.08
N GLU A 5 -10.18 0.66 1.69
CA GLU A 5 -9.46 1.83 1.16
C GLU A 5 -10.02 2.27 -0.18
N LEU A 6 -10.48 1.31 -1.00
CA LEU A 6 -11.09 1.58 -2.30
C LEU A 6 -12.48 2.20 -2.16
N ILE A 7 -13.29 1.74 -1.20
CA ILE A 7 -14.57 2.38 -0.86
C ILE A 7 -14.33 3.79 -0.32
N TRP A 8 -13.33 3.97 0.53
CA TRP A 8 -12.95 5.29 1.04
C TRP A 8 -12.46 6.23 -0.07
N ALA A 9 -11.68 5.71 -1.02
CA ALA A 9 -11.23 6.47 -2.20
C ALA A 9 -12.41 6.94 -3.07
N GLN A 10 -13.45 6.11 -3.21
CA GLN A 10 -14.69 6.51 -3.87
C GLN A 10 -15.39 7.66 -3.15
N ALA A 11 -15.48 7.61 -1.82
CA ALA A 11 -16.07 8.69 -1.02
C ALA A 11 -15.27 10.00 -1.16
N LYS A 12 -13.94 9.92 -1.05
CA LYS A 12 -13.05 11.07 -1.30
C LYS A 12 -13.27 11.68 -2.69
N LYS A 13 -13.36 10.84 -3.72
CA LYS A 13 -13.59 11.29 -5.10
C LYS A 13 -14.94 12.01 -5.24
N SER A 14 -15.97 11.56 -4.53
CA SER A 14 -17.27 12.23 -4.52
C SER A 14 -17.17 13.62 -3.86
N ILE A 15 -16.53 13.71 -2.70
CA ILE A 15 -16.34 14.97 -1.96
C ILE A 15 -15.46 15.94 -2.75
N ALA A 16 -14.42 15.47 -3.44
CA ALA A 16 -13.56 16.31 -4.26
C ALA A 16 -14.32 17.01 -5.42
N LYS A 17 -15.41 16.41 -5.93
CA LYS A 17 -16.26 17.04 -6.96
C LYS A 17 -17.15 18.15 -6.41
N ALA A 18 -17.51 18.07 -5.14
CA ALA A 18 -18.32 19.07 -4.45
C ALA A 18 -17.75 19.29 -3.04
N PRO A 19 -16.64 20.06 -2.93
CA PRO A 19 -15.89 20.19 -1.69
C PRO A 19 -16.75 20.63 -0.52
N ALA A 20 -16.41 20.15 0.67
CA ALA A 20 -17.09 20.57 1.89
C ALA A 20 -16.67 22.00 2.28
N SER A 21 -17.64 22.79 2.75
CA SER A 21 -17.43 24.17 3.19
C SER A 21 -16.99 24.28 4.66
N ASN A 22 -17.29 23.27 5.47
CA ASN A 22 -16.96 23.18 6.89
C ASN A 22 -17.03 21.72 7.37
N ALA A 23 -16.67 21.47 8.64
CA ALA A 23 -16.64 20.13 9.22
C ALA A 23 -18.02 19.45 9.28
N VAL A 24 -19.10 20.22 9.48
CA VAL A 24 -20.47 19.67 9.51
C VAL A 24 -20.88 19.19 8.12
N ASP A 25 -20.66 20.03 7.10
CA ASP A 25 -20.90 19.69 5.70
C ASP A 25 -20.05 18.48 5.25
N LEU A 26 -18.79 18.39 5.72
CA LEU A 26 -17.94 17.24 5.46
C LEU A 26 -18.52 15.96 6.04
N ASN A 27 -18.96 15.97 7.30
CA ASN A 27 -19.57 14.80 7.94
C ASN A 27 -20.84 14.35 7.21
N ILE A 28 -21.69 15.29 6.79
CA ILE A 28 -22.90 15.00 6.01
C ILE A 28 -22.51 14.33 4.68
N LYS A 29 -21.58 14.91 3.93
CA LYS A 29 -21.14 14.37 2.63
C LYS A 29 -20.48 13.00 2.74
N VAL A 30 -19.74 12.75 3.82
CA VAL A 30 -19.20 11.42 4.11
C VAL A 30 -20.36 10.44 4.35
N ALA A 31 -21.30 10.75 5.24
CA ALA A 31 -22.45 9.89 5.53
C ALA A 31 -23.27 9.57 4.26
N GLU A 32 -23.63 10.59 3.48
CA GLU A 32 -24.35 10.43 2.21
C GLU A 32 -23.57 9.58 1.20
N SER A 33 -22.24 9.66 1.19
CA SER A 33 -21.41 8.82 0.33
C SER A 33 -21.46 7.36 0.75
N PHE A 34 -21.51 7.07 2.06
CA PHE A 34 -21.58 5.71 2.59
C PHE A 34 -22.97 5.09 2.48
N GLU A 35 -24.05 5.88 2.59
CA GLU A 35 -25.42 5.40 2.35
C GLU A 35 -25.62 4.83 0.93
N LYS A 36 -24.86 5.34 -0.04
CA LYS A 36 -24.88 4.86 -1.43
C LYS A 36 -24.14 3.53 -1.60
N VAL A 37 -23.31 3.13 -0.63
CA VAL A 37 -22.50 1.90 -0.69
C VAL A 37 -23.37 0.69 -0.33
N ARG A 38 -23.88 0.03 -1.35
CA ARG A 38 -24.57 -1.27 -1.26
C ARG A 38 -23.61 -2.47 -1.31
N SER A 39 -24.08 -3.64 -0.88
CA SER A 39 -23.32 -4.92 -0.91
C SER A 39 -22.70 -5.22 -2.27
N LYS A 40 -23.36 -4.86 -3.38
CA LYS A 40 -22.81 -5.00 -4.73
C LYS A 40 -21.47 -4.28 -4.90
N HIS A 41 -21.32 -3.07 -4.37
CA HIS A 41 -20.07 -2.31 -4.47
C HIS A 41 -18.92 -3.01 -3.75
N TRP A 42 -19.18 -3.57 -2.56
CA TRP A 42 -18.18 -4.36 -1.83
C TRP A 42 -17.71 -5.57 -2.63
N VAL A 43 -18.65 -6.29 -3.24
CA VAL A 43 -18.33 -7.45 -4.09
C VAL A 43 -17.55 -7.02 -5.34
N ASP A 44 -17.95 -5.95 -6.01
CA ASP A 44 -17.30 -5.45 -7.21
C ASP A 44 -15.86 -4.99 -6.91
N VAL A 45 -15.64 -4.30 -5.78
CA VAL A 45 -14.31 -3.88 -5.33
C VAL A 45 -13.46 -5.09 -4.96
N TYR A 46 -14.00 -6.05 -4.21
CA TYR A 46 -13.28 -7.28 -3.87
C TYR A 46 -12.83 -8.04 -5.11
N ARG A 47 -13.72 -8.24 -6.09
CA ARG A 47 -13.39 -8.89 -7.37
C ARG A 47 -12.33 -8.13 -8.16
N SER A 48 -12.35 -6.79 -8.09
CA SER A 48 -11.34 -5.96 -8.75
C SER A 48 -9.95 -6.16 -8.15
N VAL A 49 -9.86 -6.24 -6.81
CA VAL A 49 -8.61 -6.56 -6.10
C VAL A 49 -8.14 -7.97 -6.46
N GLN A 50 -9.02 -8.97 -6.39
CA GLN A 50 -8.68 -10.35 -6.76
C GLN A 50 -8.15 -10.45 -8.20
N LYS A 51 -8.73 -9.72 -9.15
CA LYS A 51 -8.25 -9.73 -10.54
C LYS A 51 -6.81 -9.24 -10.65
N VAL A 52 -6.47 -8.19 -9.89
CA VAL A 52 -5.11 -7.64 -9.84
C VAL A 52 -4.16 -8.64 -9.19
N GLU A 53 -4.53 -9.22 -8.06
CA GLU A 53 -3.75 -10.25 -7.36
C GLU A 53 -3.51 -11.47 -8.24
N ASN A 54 -4.54 -12.00 -8.90
CA ASN A 54 -4.42 -13.11 -9.84
C ASN A 54 -3.45 -12.80 -10.98
N THR A 55 -3.41 -11.56 -11.47
CA THR A 55 -2.45 -11.16 -12.50
C THR A 55 -1.01 -11.26 -12.00
N TYR A 56 -0.75 -10.93 -10.74
CA TYR A 56 0.57 -11.11 -10.14
C TYR A 56 0.91 -12.60 -9.98
N PHE A 57 -0.04 -13.42 -9.52
CA PHE A 57 0.18 -14.86 -9.41
C PHE A 57 0.50 -15.52 -10.75
N THR A 58 -0.26 -15.21 -11.81
CA THR A 58 0.02 -15.75 -13.15
C THR A 58 1.40 -15.32 -13.65
N LYS A 59 1.80 -14.06 -13.44
CA LYS A 59 3.14 -13.59 -13.84
C LYS A 59 4.27 -14.24 -13.05
N ILE A 60 4.04 -14.57 -11.78
CA ILE A 60 5.00 -15.31 -10.95
C ILE A 60 5.12 -16.75 -11.45
N GLU A 61 4.00 -17.40 -11.78
CA GLU A 61 3.98 -18.77 -12.34
C GLU A 61 4.62 -18.85 -13.73
N GLU A 62 4.47 -17.81 -14.56
CA GLU A 62 5.13 -17.69 -15.87
C GLU A 62 6.62 -17.31 -15.76
N CYS A 63 7.05 -16.78 -14.62
CA CYS A 63 8.46 -16.56 -14.32
C CYS A 63 9.10 -17.90 -13.96
N ASP A 64 9.44 -18.69 -14.98
CA ASP A 64 10.36 -19.81 -14.85
C ASP A 64 11.70 -19.23 -14.39
N LEU A 65 11.94 -19.26 -13.07
CA LEU A 65 13.23 -18.95 -12.49
C LEU A 65 14.18 -20.05 -12.95
N GLY A 66 14.69 -19.91 -14.17
CA GLY A 66 15.59 -20.87 -14.79
C GLY A 66 16.58 -21.35 -13.74
N SER A 67 16.57 -22.64 -13.48
CA SER A 67 17.48 -23.32 -12.56
C SER A 67 18.89 -22.84 -12.86
N ASN A 68 19.42 -21.91 -12.05
CA ASN A 68 20.82 -21.55 -12.04
C ASN A 68 21.60 -22.73 -11.46
N SER A 69 21.68 -23.81 -12.22
CA SER A 69 22.66 -24.86 -12.04
C SER A 69 23.81 -24.58 -13.00
N ASP A 70 24.56 -23.51 -12.76
CA ASP A 70 25.89 -23.36 -13.33
C ASP A 70 26.84 -22.74 -12.29
N TYR A 71 27.45 -23.66 -11.53
CA TYR A 71 28.84 -23.72 -11.04
C TYR A 71 29.54 -22.47 -10.46
N ASP A 72 29.99 -22.64 -9.21
CA ASP A 72 31.17 -22.08 -8.53
C ASP A 72 32.03 -21.08 -9.32
N THR A 73 32.19 -19.86 -8.79
CA THR A 73 33.53 -19.24 -8.62
C THR A 73 33.48 -18.17 -7.52
N ALA A 74 34.34 -18.37 -6.52
CA ALA A 74 34.50 -17.61 -5.29
C ALA A 74 34.84 -16.12 -5.48
N ILE A 75 34.30 -15.25 -4.60
CA ILE A 75 34.97 -14.01 -4.18
C ILE A 75 34.84 -13.85 -2.65
N LYS A 76 35.94 -14.26 -2.01
CA LYS A 76 36.61 -13.85 -0.76
C LYS A 76 35.84 -13.01 0.28
N GLU A 77 35.81 -13.58 1.48
CA GLU A 77 35.67 -12.91 2.78
C GLU A 77 36.80 -11.89 2.97
N GLU A 78 36.45 -10.65 3.34
CA GLU A 78 37.32 -9.76 4.10
C GLU A 78 36.53 -9.28 5.33
N GLU A 79 36.90 -9.81 6.49
CA GLU A 79 36.54 -9.29 7.82
C GLU A 79 37.49 -8.12 8.20
N GLU A 80 37.07 -7.36 9.22
CA GLU A 80 37.83 -6.40 10.05
C GLU A 80 38.11 -5.00 9.47
N GLU A 81 38.02 -3.86 10.19
CA GLU A 81 37.77 -3.57 11.61
C GLU A 81 37.46 -2.05 11.79
N LYS A 82 36.51 -1.73 12.69
CA LYS A 82 36.29 -0.55 13.56
C LYS A 82 36.73 0.89 13.19
N GLY A 83 35.82 1.80 13.53
CA GLY A 83 36.10 3.14 14.09
C GLY A 83 35.12 4.20 13.55
N ALA A 84 34.36 4.98 14.32
CA ALA A 84 34.28 5.22 15.76
C ALA A 84 32.86 5.75 16.09
N LEU A 85 32.42 5.50 17.32
CA LEU A 85 31.33 6.21 18.01
C LEU A 85 31.67 7.69 18.15
N ASP A 86 30.70 8.56 17.93
CA ASP A 86 30.47 9.84 18.62
C ASP A 86 29.02 10.24 18.26
N VAL A 87 28.01 9.84 19.05
CA VAL A 87 27.40 10.66 20.13
C VAL A 87 27.19 12.10 19.68
N ASP A 88 25.95 12.47 19.38
CA ASP A 88 25.42 13.62 20.10
C ASP A 88 23.95 13.43 20.48
N SER A 89 23.73 13.63 21.76
CA SER A 89 22.54 13.37 22.54
C SER A 89 21.54 14.52 22.37
N GLU A 90 20.28 14.20 22.62
CA GLU A 90 19.12 15.09 22.61
C GLU A 90 19.34 16.36 23.47
N ASP A 91 18.84 17.50 22.99
CA ASP A 91 18.58 18.69 23.83
C ASP A 91 17.10 19.07 23.66
N TRP A 92 16.28 18.54 24.57
CA TRP A 92 14.93 19.03 24.86
C TRP A 92 15.02 19.76 26.20
N ASP A 93 14.84 21.07 26.21
CA ASP A 93 14.08 21.87 27.20
C ASP A 93 14.51 23.36 27.16
N GLU A 94 13.57 24.25 26.82
CA GLU A 94 13.03 25.29 27.73
C GLU A 94 11.82 26.02 27.12
#